data_AF-A0A850NVV6-F1
#
_entry.id   AF-A0A850NVV6-F1
#
_cell.length_a   1.000
_cell.length_b   1.000
_cell.length_c   1.000
_cell.angle_alpha   90.00
_cell.angle_beta   90.00
_cell.angle_gamma   90.00
#
_symmetry.space_group_name_H-M   'P 1'
#
loop_
_entity.id
_entity.type
_entity.pdbx_description
1 polymer ?
#
loop_
_entity_poly.entity_id
_entity_poly.type
_entity_poly.pdbx_seq_one_letter_code
_entity_poly.pdbx_strand_id
1 'polypeptide(L)'
;LRRAVAEELADNRAALDSLAAGIVQSGLATWSDGERGGALIVRGQSRLLADLTQADRIGAIQALFDRLETQETMLQLLELADASDGVRIFIGAESGVGAPAGERVADRAAEEGGFRGGIPGMATVVAAARNDSGRIVGAIGVIGPTRINYGRVIPVVDYTARVVGRLLG
;
A
#
# COMPACT_ATOMS: atom_id res chain seq x y z
N LEU A 1 -8.26 -7.33 -13.71
CA LEU A 1 -8.13 -6.61 -12.42
C LEU A 1 -6.79 -5.88 -12.31
N ARG A 2 -5.64 -6.58 -12.28
CA ARG A 2 -4.31 -5.93 -12.17
C ARG A 2 -4.07 -4.80 -13.18
N ARG A 3 -4.38 -5.03 -14.46
CA ARG A 3 -4.24 -3.99 -15.50
C ARG A 3 -5.11 -2.75 -15.21
N ALA A 4 -6.37 -2.96 -14.81
CA ALA A 4 -7.28 -1.87 -14.48
C ALA A 4 -6.80 -1.07 -13.26
N VAL A 5 -6.32 -1.74 -12.21
CA VAL A 5 -5.75 -1.07 -11.02
C VAL A 5 -4.48 -0.28 -11.38
N ALA A 6 -3.63 -0.82 -12.26
CA ALA A 6 -2.43 -0.12 -12.70
C ALA A 6 -2.73 1.11 -13.56
N GLU A 7 -3.73 1.03 -14.44
CA GLU A 7 -4.23 2.17 -15.22
C GLU A 7 -4.77 3.27 -14.28
N GLU A 8 -5.63 2.89 -13.33
CA GLU A 8 -6.22 3.83 -12.36
C GLU A 8 -5.18 4.47 -11.44
N LEU A 9 -4.14 3.72 -11.07
CA LEU A 9 -3.00 4.24 -10.29
C LEU A 9 -2.22 5.30 -11.06
N ALA A 10 -2.02 5.10 -12.37
CA ALA A 10 -1.35 6.08 -13.22
C ALA A 10 -2.15 7.37 -13.32
N ASP A 11 -3.47 7.27 -13.50
CA ASP A 11 -4.36 8.43 -13.56
C ASP A 11 -4.37 9.23 -12.24
N ASN A 12 -4.45 8.53 -11.10
CA ASN A 12 -4.43 9.16 -9.79
C ASN A 12 -3.07 9.83 -9.49
N ARG A 13 -1.94 9.26 -9.93
CA ARG A 13 -0.61 9.88 -9.79
C ARG A 13 -0.53 11.17 -10.60
N ALA A 14 -1.00 11.15 -11.85
CA ALA A 14 -1.02 12.35 -12.68
C ALA A 14 -1.89 13.47 -12.07
N ALA A 15 -3.05 13.11 -11.49
CA ALA A 15 -3.89 14.06 -10.78
C ALA A 15 -3.21 14.64 -9.52
N LEU A 16 -2.53 13.79 -8.75
CA LEU A 16 -1.75 14.21 -7.59
C LEU A 16 -0.64 15.19 -7.97
N ASP A 17 0.15 14.87 -9.00
CA ASP A 17 1.25 15.71 -9.47
C ASP A 17 0.76 17.10 -9.89
N SER A 18 -0.37 17.16 -10.59
CA SER A 18 -1.00 18.42 -11.00
C SER A 18 -1.42 19.29 -9.80
N LEU A 19 -2.07 18.68 -8.79
CA LEU A 19 -2.50 19.40 -7.59
C LEU A 19 -1.32 19.82 -6.71
N ALA A 20 -0.35 18.93 -6.52
CA ALA A 20 0.86 19.19 -5.75
C ALA A 20 1.68 20.33 -6.37
N ALA A 21 1.82 20.37 -7.70
CA ALA A 21 2.48 21.46 -8.40
C ALA A 21 1.83 22.82 -8.10
N GLY A 22 0.49 22.87 -8.05
CA GLY A 22 -0.23 24.10 -7.70
C GLY A 22 0.08 24.60 -6.29
N ILE A 23 0.15 23.70 -5.31
CA ILE A 23 0.46 24.06 -3.91
C ILE A 23 1.94 24.45 -3.75
N VAL A 24 2.85 23.77 -4.44
CA VAL A 24 4.28 24.12 -4.45
C VAL A 24 4.51 25.50 -5.08
N GLN A 25 3.87 25.81 -6.21
CA GLN A 25 3.96 27.14 -6.85
C GLN A 25 3.41 28.26 -5.96
N SER A 26 2.37 27.99 -5.17
CA SER A 26 1.84 28.95 -4.20
C SER A 26 2.75 29.16 -2.96
N GLY A 27 3.81 28.36 -2.84
CA GLY A 27 4.77 28.42 -1.73
C GLY A 27 4.22 27.87 -0.41
N LEU A 28 3.13 27.10 -0.45
CA LEU A 28 2.49 26.48 0.71
C LEU A 28 3.06 25.10 1.05
N ALA A 29 3.74 24.46 0.11
CA ALA A 29 4.35 23.15 0.33
C ALA A 29 5.66 22.98 -0.44
N THR A 30 6.45 22.01 0.01
CA THR A 30 7.66 21.56 -0.67
C THR A 30 7.54 20.07 -0.95
N TRP A 31 7.82 19.67 -2.19
CA TRP A 31 7.89 18.26 -2.56
C TRP A 31 9.24 17.69 -2.13
N SER A 32 9.22 16.58 -1.40
CA SER A 32 10.41 15.78 -1.09
C SER A 32 10.42 14.57 -2.02
N ASP A 33 11.39 14.55 -2.93
CA ASP A 33 11.61 13.46 -3.88
C ASP A 33 12.44 12.36 -3.19
N GLY A 34 11.76 11.47 -2.45
CA GLY A 34 12.34 10.25 -1.93
C GLY A 34 12.07 9.08 -2.89
N GLU A 35 13.03 8.15 -3.03
CA GLU A 35 13.10 7.11 -4.09
C GLU A 35 11.86 6.20 -4.29
N ARG A 36 10.81 6.29 -3.47
CA ARG A 36 9.50 5.68 -3.67
C ARG A 36 8.58 6.11 -2.52
N GLY A 37 7.64 7.02 -2.80
CA GLY A 37 6.73 7.63 -1.83
C GLY A 37 7.10 9.08 -1.55
N GLY A 38 6.75 9.97 -2.49
CA GLY A 38 7.00 11.40 -2.34
C GLY A 38 6.26 11.96 -1.13
N ALA A 39 6.95 12.77 -0.32
CA ALA A 39 6.34 13.42 0.83
C ALA A 39 6.07 14.89 0.49
N LEU A 40 4.82 15.32 0.62
CA LEU A 40 4.46 16.73 0.51
C LEU A 40 4.53 17.39 1.89
N ILE A 41 5.54 18.22 2.09
CA ILE A 41 5.73 18.94 3.36
C ILE A 41 5.02 20.28 3.26
N VAL A 42 3.88 20.40 3.94
CA VAL A 42 3.12 21.65 4.01
C VAL A 42 3.73 22.58 5.07
N ARG A 43 3.97 23.85 4.70
CA ARG A 43 4.51 24.88 5.58
C ARG A 43 3.65 26.15 5.53
N GLY A 44 3.52 26.84 6.67
CA GLY A 44 2.86 28.15 6.73
C GLY A 44 1.38 28.11 7.12
N GLN A 45 1.07 27.53 8.29
CA GLN A 45 -0.28 27.45 8.88
C GLN A 45 -1.08 28.79 8.80
N SER A 46 -0.43 29.94 8.97
CA SER A 46 -1.08 31.26 8.92
C SER A 46 -1.63 31.62 7.53
N ARG A 47 -1.04 31.11 6.44
CA ARG A 47 -1.55 31.29 5.07
C ARG A 47 -2.71 30.35 4.74
N LEU A 48 -2.76 29.17 5.38
CA LEU A 48 -3.88 28.23 5.23
C LEU A 48 -5.16 28.73 5.89
N LEU A 49 -5.05 29.52 6.95
CA LEU A 49 -6.19 30.17 7.60
C LEU A 49 -6.74 31.36 6.81
N ALA A 50 -5.98 31.89 5.85
CA ALA A 50 -6.35 33.07 5.09
C ALA A 50 -7.11 32.75 3.78
N ASP A 51 -6.96 31.54 3.24
CA ASP A 51 -7.56 31.14 1.97
C ASP A 51 -8.16 29.72 2.05
N LEU A 52 -9.49 29.67 2.18
CA LEU A 52 -10.26 28.43 2.26
C LEU A 52 -10.08 27.54 1.03
N THR A 53 -9.84 28.12 -0.16
CA THR A 53 -9.67 27.32 -1.39
C THR A 53 -8.36 26.54 -1.40
N GLN A 54 -7.34 27.01 -0.68
CA GLN A 54 -6.06 26.30 -0.55
C GLN A 54 -6.17 25.14 0.45
N ALA A 55 -6.97 25.31 1.52
CA ALA A 55 -7.25 24.24 2.46
C ALA A 55 -7.97 23.06 1.78
N ASP A 56 -8.94 23.33 0.91
CA ASP A 56 -9.65 22.29 0.15
C ASP A 56 -8.73 21.50 -0.79
N ARG A 57 -7.78 22.18 -1.45
CA ARG A 57 -6.79 21.51 -2.33
C ARG A 57 -5.87 20.57 -1.56
N ILE A 58 -5.45 20.96 -0.35
CA ILE A 58 -4.66 20.07 0.51
C ILE A 58 -5.48 18.85 0.91
N GLY A 59 -6.76 19.03 1.25
CA GLY A 59 -7.67 17.92 1.53
C GLY A 59 -7.79 16.96 0.34
N ALA A 60 -7.93 17.49 -0.88
CA ALA A 60 -7.98 16.68 -2.09
C ALA A 60 -6.68 15.90 -2.34
N ILE A 61 -5.52 16.52 -2.09
CA ILE A 61 -4.21 15.87 -2.18
C ILE A 61 -4.08 14.73 -1.16
N GLN A 62 -4.48 14.96 0.10
CA GLN A 62 -4.47 13.92 1.14
C GLN A 62 -5.33 12.71 0.73
N ALA A 63 -6.56 12.95 0.28
CA ALA A 63 -7.44 11.89 -0.17
C ALA A 63 -6.87 11.11 -1.37
N LEU A 64 -6.17 11.79 -2.29
CA LEU A 64 -5.48 11.14 -3.41
C LEU A 64 -4.29 10.31 -2.96
N PHE A 65 -3.49 10.79 -2.01
CA PHE A 65 -2.40 10.02 -1.42
C PHE A 65 -2.92 8.73 -0.77
N ASP A 66 -3.97 8.80 0.04
CA ASP A 66 -4.56 7.63 0.69
C ASP A 66 -5.07 6.60 -0.34
N ARG A 67 -5.68 7.09 -1.43
CA ARG A 67 -6.15 6.23 -2.52
C ARG A 67 -4.97 5.57 -3.25
N LEU A 68 -3.93 6.34 -3.57
CA LEU A 68 -2.73 5.83 -4.21
C LEU A 68 -2.03 4.76 -3.37
N GLU A 69 -1.86 5.02 -2.06
CA GLU A 69 -1.28 4.07 -1.13
C GLU A 69 -2.08 2.77 -1.07
N THR A 70 -3.41 2.87 -1.01
CA THR A 70 -4.31 1.72 -0.99
C THR A 70 -4.20 0.91 -2.29
N GLN A 71 -4.16 1.58 -3.44
CA GLN A 71 -4.05 0.93 -4.76
C GLN A 71 -2.68 0.29 -4.98
N GLU A 72 -1.59 0.94 -4.56
CA GLU A 72 -0.24 0.37 -4.59
C GLU A 72 -0.15 -0.88 -3.73
N THR A 73 -0.67 -0.80 -2.49
CA THR A 73 -0.74 -1.93 -1.57
C THR A 73 -1.54 -3.08 -2.19
N MET A 74 -2.69 -2.80 -2.79
CA MET A 74 -3.52 -3.79 -3.47
C MET A 74 -2.79 -4.43 -4.66
N LEU A 75 -2.13 -3.63 -5.51
CA LEU A 75 -1.36 -4.13 -6.65
C LEU A 75 -0.25 -5.08 -6.17
N GLN A 76 0.44 -4.70 -5.10
CA GLN A 76 1.47 -5.52 -4.49
C GLN A 76 0.88 -6.83 -3.93
N LEU A 77 -0.25 -6.78 -3.23
CA LEU A 77 -0.93 -7.99 -2.73
C LEU A 77 -1.37 -8.91 -3.87
N LEU A 78 -1.83 -8.37 -4.99
CA LEU A 78 -2.17 -9.15 -6.18
C LEU A 78 -0.95 -9.80 -6.83
N GLU A 79 0.18 -9.07 -6.93
CA GLU A 79 1.47 -9.63 -7.34
C GLU A 79 1.93 -10.76 -6.42
N LEU A 80 1.75 -10.56 -5.13
CA LEU A 80 2.14 -11.53 -4.12
C LEU A 80 1.26 -12.78 -4.20
N ALA A 81 -0.04 -12.61 -4.32
CA ALA A 81 -0.99 -13.70 -4.47
C ALA A 81 -0.78 -14.53 -5.75
N ASP A 82 -0.25 -13.91 -6.81
CA ASP A 82 0.01 -14.58 -8.10
C ASP A 82 1.17 -15.57 -8.04
N ALA A 83 2.20 -15.27 -7.26
CA ALA A 83 3.42 -16.06 -7.20
C ALA A 83 3.34 -17.34 -6.33
N SER A 84 2.17 -17.70 -5.77
CA SER A 84 2.01 -18.92 -4.98
C SER A 84 0.60 -19.52 -4.99
N ASP A 85 0.50 -20.85 -4.96
CA ASP A 85 -0.76 -21.61 -4.81
C ASP A 85 -1.27 -21.71 -3.36
N GLY A 86 -0.66 -20.98 -2.43
CA GLY A 86 -0.95 -21.07 -1.00
C GLY A 86 -0.92 -19.73 -0.27
N VAL A 87 -1.05 -19.81 1.06
CA VAL A 87 -1.03 -18.65 1.95
C VAL A 87 0.38 -18.10 2.09
N ARG A 88 0.52 -16.79 1.95
CA ARG A 88 1.76 -16.04 2.19
C ARG A 88 1.69 -15.35 3.54
N ILE A 89 2.78 -15.44 4.30
CA ILE A 89 2.92 -14.77 5.58
C ILE A 89 4.01 -13.74 5.44
N PHE A 90 3.64 -12.48 5.66
CA PHE A 90 4.57 -11.38 5.78
C PHE A 90 4.70 -11.08 7.25
N ILE A 91 5.85 -11.37 7.82
CA ILE A 91 6.22 -10.80 9.10
C ILE A 91 6.78 -9.43 8.76
N GLY A 92 6.23 -8.37 9.37
CA GLY A 92 6.58 -6.99 9.07
C GLY A 92 8.08 -6.86 8.91
N ALA A 93 8.52 -6.60 7.67
CA ALA A 93 9.85 -6.11 7.44
C ALA A 93 9.94 -4.81 8.21
N GLU A 94 11.06 -4.63 8.88
CA GLU A 94 11.54 -3.35 9.38
C GLU A 94 11.26 -2.32 8.29
N SER A 95 10.18 -1.55 8.44
CA SER A 95 10.05 -0.29 7.73
C SER A 95 11.37 0.41 8.02
N GLY A 96 12.15 0.75 7.01
CA GLY A 96 13.45 1.44 7.16
C GLY A 96 13.38 2.78 7.92
N VAL A 97 12.23 3.11 8.48
CA VAL A 97 12.03 4.11 9.53
C VAL A 97 12.48 3.53 10.87
N GLY A 98 13.81 3.42 11.09
CA GLY A 98 14.34 3.19 12.44
C GLY A 98 15.66 2.44 12.61
N ALA A 99 16.30 1.90 11.55
CA ALA A 99 17.59 1.23 11.72
C ALA A 99 18.74 2.27 11.77
N PRO A 100 19.61 2.29 12.79
CA PRO A 100 20.83 3.09 12.75
C PRO A 100 21.67 2.68 11.54
N ALA A 101 22.17 3.68 10.81
CA ALA A 101 22.99 3.51 9.62
C ALA A 101 24.18 2.59 9.92
N GLY A 102 24.17 1.36 9.39
CA GLY A 102 25.31 0.46 9.51
C GLY A 102 25.04 -0.99 9.13
N GLU A 103 23.83 -1.50 9.28
CA GLU A 103 23.57 -2.94 9.09
C GLU A 103 22.59 -3.19 7.94
N ARG A 104 23.16 -3.48 6.76
CA ARG A 104 22.43 -3.73 5.51
C ARG A 104 21.79 -5.11 5.55
N VAL A 105 20.60 -5.19 6.14
CA VAL A 105 19.68 -6.35 5.99
C VAL A 105 18.65 -6.11 4.86
N ALA A 106 18.58 -4.89 4.33
CA ALA A 106 17.62 -4.49 3.29
C ALA A 106 17.84 -5.16 1.92
N ASP A 107 19.03 -5.71 1.64
CA ASP A 107 19.37 -6.23 0.32
C ASP A 107 18.69 -7.59 0.01
N ARG A 108 18.33 -8.40 1.03
CA ARG A 108 17.77 -9.74 0.79
C ARG A 108 16.24 -9.76 0.63
N ALA A 109 15.53 -8.81 1.22
CA ALA A 109 14.06 -8.73 1.11
C ALA A 109 13.58 -8.13 -0.22
N ALA A 110 14.46 -7.42 -0.95
CA ALA A 110 14.16 -6.85 -2.26
C ALA A 110 14.17 -7.87 -3.40
N GLU A 111 14.90 -8.99 -3.25
CA GLU A 111 14.99 -10.03 -4.28
C GLU A 111 13.81 -11.02 -4.29
N GLU A 112 13.02 -11.10 -3.21
CA GLU A 112 11.88 -12.05 -3.08
C GLU A 112 10.49 -11.37 -3.13
N GLY A 113 10.43 -10.09 -3.51
CA GLY A 113 9.16 -9.38 -3.67
C GLY A 113 8.37 -9.21 -2.37
N GLY A 114 9.02 -8.86 -1.25
CA GLY A 114 8.35 -8.68 0.05
C GLY A 114 7.28 -7.58 0.08
N PHE A 115 6.23 -7.76 0.90
CA PHE A 115 5.16 -6.79 1.16
C PHE A 115 5.71 -5.54 1.87
N ARG A 116 5.60 -4.37 1.22
CA ARG A 116 6.25 -3.11 1.66
C ARG A 116 5.36 -2.21 2.54
N GLY A 117 4.12 -2.61 2.80
CA GLY A 117 3.18 -1.92 3.70
C GLY A 117 3.10 -2.50 5.11
N GLY A 118 4.15 -3.18 5.57
CA GLY A 118 4.16 -3.82 6.89
C GLY A 118 4.14 -2.77 8.01
N ILE A 119 3.19 -2.89 8.94
CA ILE A 119 3.21 -2.12 10.19
C ILE A 119 4.26 -2.78 11.12
N PRO A 120 5.21 -2.03 11.69
CA PRO A 120 6.20 -2.57 12.62
C PRO A 120 5.56 -3.35 13.77
N GLY A 121 6.10 -4.53 14.08
CA GLY A 121 5.55 -5.41 15.12
C GLY A 121 4.26 -6.14 14.74
N MET A 122 3.80 -6.00 13.48
CA MET A 122 2.68 -6.73 12.93
C MET A 122 3.15 -7.79 11.93
N ALA A 123 2.32 -8.79 11.72
CA ALA A 123 2.38 -9.77 10.65
C ALA A 123 1.07 -9.76 9.87
N THR A 124 1.18 -9.99 8.57
CA THR A 124 0.07 -10.08 7.63
C THR A 124 0.04 -11.47 7.02
N VAL A 125 -1.09 -12.15 7.08
CA VAL A 125 -1.32 -13.46 6.46
C VAL A 125 -2.29 -13.26 5.31
N VAL A 126 -1.93 -13.62 4.07
CA VAL A 126 -2.71 -13.33 2.86
C VAL A 126 -2.85 -14.58 1.99
N ALA A 127 -4.01 -14.79 1.40
CA ALA A 127 -4.29 -15.83 0.42
C ALA A 127 -5.00 -15.28 -0.83
N ALA A 128 -4.69 -15.84 -1.99
CA ALA A 128 -5.32 -15.48 -3.26
C ALA A 128 -6.77 -16.00 -3.32
N ALA A 129 -7.74 -15.13 -3.60
CA ALA A 129 -9.10 -15.56 -3.92
C ALA A 129 -9.16 -15.90 -5.41
N ARG A 130 -9.22 -17.19 -5.72
CA ARG A 130 -9.30 -17.72 -7.09
C ARG A 130 -10.70 -18.24 -7.39
N ASN A 131 -11.15 -17.94 -8.58
CA ASN A 131 -12.43 -18.37 -9.10
C ASN A 131 -12.33 -19.79 -9.71
N ASP A 132 -13.44 -20.37 -10.18
CA ASP A 132 -13.47 -21.75 -10.69
C ASP A 132 -12.59 -21.93 -11.95
N SER A 133 -12.33 -20.85 -12.69
CA SER A 133 -11.39 -20.82 -13.82
C SER A 133 -9.91 -20.65 -13.43
N GLY A 134 -9.59 -20.66 -12.13
CA GLY A 134 -8.23 -20.49 -11.61
C GLY A 134 -7.70 -19.06 -11.64
N ARG A 135 -8.52 -18.08 -12.07
CA ARG A 135 -8.12 -16.67 -12.15
C ARG A 135 -8.24 -16.00 -10.78
N ILE A 136 -7.28 -15.14 -10.47
CA ILE A 136 -7.32 -14.31 -9.26
C ILE A 136 -8.37 -13.22 -9.44
N VAL A 137 -9.39 -13.28 -8.59
CA VAL A 137 -10.45 -12.27 -8.49
C VAL A 137 -10.25 -11.34 -7.30
N GLY A 138 -9.34 -11.68 -6.38
CA GLY A 138 -8.95 -10.82 -5.26
C GLY A 138 -7.96 -11.49 -4.31
N ALA A 139 -7.80 -10.93 -3.12
CA ALA A 139 -7.01 -11.49 -2.02
C ALA A 139 -7.75 -11.31 -0.70
N ILE A 140 -7.59 -12.27 0.23
CA ILE A 140 -8.09 -12.20 1.61
C ILE A 140 -6.88 -12.21 2.53
N GLY A 141 -6.87 -11.37 3.57
CA GLY A 141 -5.80 -11.40 4.56
C GLY A 141 -6.21 -10.93 5.95
N VAL A 142 -5.37 -11.26 6.91
CA VAL A 142 -5.49 -10.87 8.33
C VAL A 142 -4.20 -10.18 8.74
N ILE A 143 -4.34 -9.06 9.46
CA ILE A 143 -3.25 -8.32 10.07
C ILE A 143 -3.32 -8.53 11.59
N GLY A 144 -2.21 -8.91 12.21
CA GLY A 144 -2.12 -9.17 13.64
C GLY A 144 -0.71 -8.95 14.18
N PRO A 145 -0.46 -9.06 15.49
CA PRO A 145 0.89 -8.95 16.04
C PRO A 145 1.81 -10.06 15.50
N THR A 146 3.13 -9.82 15.46
CA THR A 146 4.13 -10.77 14.94
C THR A 146 4.03 -12.19 15.53
N ARG A 147 3.52 -12.32 16.75
CA ARG A 147 3.31 -13.62 17.44
C ARG A 147 1.84 -14.05 17.49
N ILE A 148 1.16 -14.03 16.36
CA ILE A 148 -0.19 -14.60 16.24
C ILE A 148 -0.13 -16.14 16.17
N ASN A 149 -1.22 -16.82 16.53
CA ASN A 149 -1.31 -18.27 16.35
C ASN A 149 -1.50 -18.63 14.86
N TYR A 150 -0.38 -18.77 14.15
CA TYR A 150 -0.34 -19.11 12.72
C TYR A 150 -1.07 -20.41 12.39
N GLY A 151 -1.02 -21.40 13.29
CA GLY A 151 -1.75 -22.66 13.14
C GLY A 151 -3.27 -22.49 13.06
N ARG A 152 -3.81 -21.43 13.68
CA ARG A 152 -5.24 -21.09 13.60
C ARG A 152 -5.56 -20.11 12.46
N VAL A 153 -4.68 -19.15 12.18
CA VAL A 153 -4.96 -18.08 11.21
C VAL A 153 -4.83 -18.57 9.77
N ILE A 154 -3.77 -19.32 9.45
CA ILE A 154 -3.51 -19.78 8.07
C ILE A 154 -4.71 -20.55 7.50
N PRO A 155 -5.28 -21.56 8.19
CA PRO A 155 -6.40 -22.32 7.62
C PRO A 155 -7.66 -21.49 7.44
N VAL A 156 -7.92 -20.53 8.33
CA VAL A 156 -9.08 -19.65 8.25
C VAL A 156 -8.96 -18.73 7.04
N VAL A 157 -7.80 -18.10 6.85
CA VAL A 157 -7.54 -17.21 5.71
C VAL A 157 -7.60 -17.98 4.39
N ASP A 158 -6.96 -19.14 4.31
CA ASP A 158 -6.95 -20.00 3.13
C ASP A 158 -8.37 -20.45 2.72
N TYR A 159 -9.12 -20.99 3.68
CA TYR A 159 -10.48 -21.45 3.43
C TYR A 159 -11.39 -20.30 2.99
N THR A 160 -11.27 -19.15 3.65
CA THR A 160 -12.06 -17.96 3.32
C THR A 160 -11.76 -17.48 1.89
N ALA A 161 -10.49 -17.43 1.50
CA ALA A 161 -10.09 -17.06 0.13
C ALA A 161 -10.66 -18.02 -0.91
N ARG A 162 -10.63 -19.34 -0.66
CA ARG A 162 -11.21 -20.35 -1.55
C ARG A 162 -12.73 -20.27 -1.64
N VAL A 163 -13.43 -19.99 -0.55
CA VAL A 163 -14.90 -19.85 -0.56
C VAL A 163 -15.31 -18.57 -1.29
N VAL A 164 -14.70 -17.43 -0.94
CA VAL A 164 -14.99 -16.14 -1.58
C VAL A 164 -14.66 -16.20 -3.06
N GLY A 165 -13.53 -16.80 -3.44
CA GLY A 165 -13.13 -16.94 -4.83
C GLY A 165 -14.16 -17.68 -5.68
N ARG A 166 -14.69 -18.82 -5.19
CA ARG A 166 -15.76 -19.58 -5.87
C ARG A 166 -17.10 -18.85 -5.95
N LEU A 167 -17.44 -18.08 -4.92
CA LEU A 167 -18.68 -17.27 -4.93
C LEU A 167 -18.64 -16.15 -5.98
N LEU A 168 -17.43 -15.72 -6.36
CA LEU A 168 -17.21 -14.67 -7.36
C LEU A 168 -17.06 -15.22 -8.79
N GLY A 169 -17.31 -16.52 -9.01
CA GLY A 169 -17.46 -17.17 -10.31
C GLY A 169 -16.17 -17.80 -10.83
#